data_AF-A0A538PY57-F1
#
_entry.id   AF-A0A538PY57-F1
#
_cell.length_a   1.000
_cell.length_b   1.000
_cell.length_c   1.000
_cell.angle_alpha   90.00
_cell.angle_beta   90.00
_cell.angle_gamma   90.00
#
_symmetry.space_group_name_H-M   'P 1'
#
loop_
_entity.id
_entity.type
_entity.pdbx_description
1 polymer ?
#
loop_
_entity_poly.entity_id
_entity_poly.type
_entity_poly.pdbx_seq_one_letter_code
_entity_poly.pdbx_strand_id
1 'polypeptide(L)'
;MSTTALETVTADLLTRPSGGVRMQLTQYGYPGDPYSDSETRKGHGAYHSLAAGESVALTDAGLRALGLSRPEVRMTHPWVDIQLRGGGTLERRIDDRAPERNMRADLYQPGGFDRRLPDYADVTLRR
;
A
#
# COMPACT_ATOMS: atom_id res chain seq x y z
N MET A 1 30.62 0.33 -32.57
CA MET A 1 29.62 -0.46 -31.81
C MET A 1 29.55 0.16 -30.42
N SER A 2 28.41 0.77 -30.06
CA SER A 2 28.26 1.46 -28.77
C SER A 2 27.78 0.46 -27.73
N THR A 3 28.64 0.11 -26.78
CA THR A 3 28.26 -0.66 -25.59
C THR A 3 27.52 0.26 -24.63
N THR A 4 26.19 0.12 -24.57
CA THR A 4 25.35 0.77 -23.56
C THR A 4 25.77 0.27 -22.20
N ALA A 5 26.50 1.09 -21.44
CA ALA A 5 26.79 0.79 -20.04
C ALA A 5 25.46 0.79 -19.28
N LEU A 6 25.10 -0.36 -18.70
CA LEU A 6 24.00 -0.43 -17.74
C LEU A 6 24.42 0.43 -16.53
N GLU A 7 23.78 1.58 -16.34
CA GLU A 7 24.04 2.44 -15.19
C GLU A 7 23.68 1.70 -13.90
N THR A 8 24.70 1.31 -13.14
CA THR A 8 24.53 0.69 -11.83
C THR A 8 23.99 1.74 -10.87
N VAL A 9 22.76 1.55 -10.40
CA VAL A 9 22.12 2.36 -9.36
C VAL A 9 23.03 2.39 -8.12
N THR A 10 23.38 3.58 -7.63
CA THR A 10 24.35 3.73 -6.55
C THR A 10 23.80 3.24 -5.20
N ALA A 11 24.68 2.82 -4.28
CA ALA A 11 24.28 2.39 -2.93
C ALA A 11 23.49 3.48 -2.16
N ASP A 12 23.77 4.74 -2.47
CA ASP A 12 23.11 5.92 -1.91
C ASP A 12 21.73 6.15 -2.52
N LEU A 13 21.43 5.60 -3.71
CA LEU A 13 20.08 5.48 -4.28
C LEU A 13 19.28 4.36 -3.61
N LEU A 14 19.97 3.27 -3.27
CA LEU A 14 19.38 2.09 -2.62
C LEU A 14 19.06 2.31 -1.14
N THR A 15 19.72 3.26 -0.49
CA THR A 15 19.58 3.53 0.96
C THR A 15 18.84 4.83 1.28
N ARG A 16 18.33 5.56 0.28
CA ARG A 16 17.59 6.82 0.49
C ARG A 16 16.39 6.56 1.41
N PRO A 17 16.22 7.35 2.49
CA PRO A 17 14.91 7.46 3.12
C PRO A 17 13.99 8.07 2.06
N SER A 18 13.07 7.28 1.52
CA SER A 18 11.91 7.84 0.81
C SER A 18 11.17 8.67 1.85
N GLY A 19 10.98 9.97 1.59
CA GLY A 19 10.48 10.96 2.55
C GLY A 19 9.02 10.78 3.00
N GLY A 20 8.54 9.55 3.08
CA GLY A 20 7.20 9.18 3.51
C GLY A 20 7.13 8.63 4.92
N VAL A 21 5.92 8.24 5.29
CA VAL A 21 5.63 7.57 6.55
C VAL A 21 5.94 6.10 6.38
N ARG A 22 6.89 5.59 7.16
CA ARG A 22 7.19 4.16 7.18
C ARG A 22 6.01 3.39 7.78
N MET A 23 5.39 2.53 6.99
CA MET A 23 4.27 1.68 7.43
C MET A 23 4.62 0.20 7.24
N GLN A 24 4.03 -0.66 8.07
CA GLN A 24 4.03 -2.10 7.82
C GLN A 24 3.18 -2.36 6.58
N LEU A 25 3.75 -3.03 5.58
CA LEU A 25 3.03 -3.38 4.36
C LEU A 25 2.44 -4.78 4.56
N THR A 26 1.11 -4.88 4.54
CA THR A 26 0.41 -6.16 4.62
C THR A 26 -0.48 -6.35 3.39
N GLN A 27 -1.14 -7.50 3.31
CA GLN A 27 -1.97 -7.85 2.17
C GLN A 27 -3.25 -8.47 2.68
N TYR A 28 -4.35 -8.24 1.98
CA TYR A 28 -5.65 -8.79 2.33
C TYR A 28 -6.49 -9.07 1.09
N GLY A 29 -7.56 -9.83 1.30
CA GLY A 29 -8.57 -10.08 0.26
C GLY A 29 -8.16 -11.12 -0.77
N TYR A 30 -7.02 -11.80 -0.57
CA TYR A 30 -6.63 -12.97 -1.38
C TYR A 30 -7.38 -14.23 -0.95
N PRO A 31 -7.53 -15.24 -1.83
CA PRO A 31 -8.13 -16.52 -1.47
C PRO A 31 -7.39 -17.19 -0.30
N GLY A 32 -8.12 -17.53 0.76
CA GLY A 32 -7.56 -18.18 1.96
C GLY A 32 -6.89 -17.23 2.96
N ASP A 33 -7.06 -15.91 2.81
CA ASP A 33 -6.65 -14.93 3.83
C ASP A 33 -7.36 -15.23 5.17
N PRO A 34 -6.60 -15.59 6.23
CA PRO A 34 -7.19 -15.95 7.52
C PRO A 34 -7.86 -14.76 8.22
N TYR A 35 -7.55 -13.53 7.81
CA TYR A 35 -8.09 -12.31 8.37
C TYR A 35 -9.21 -11.71 7.53
N SER A 36 -9.49 -12.28 6.35
CA SER A 36 -10.63 -11.87 5.53
C SER A 36 -11.93 -12.34 6.18
N ASP A 37 -12.80 -11.41 6.55
CA ASP A 37 -14.11 -11.75 7.10
C ASP A 37 -15.04 -12.36 6.04
N SER A 38 -16.10 -13.02 6.49
CA SER A 38 -17.00 -13.77 5.62
C SER A 38 -17.85 -12.89 4.70
N GLU A 39 -18.13 -11.65 5.09
CA GLU A 39 -18.94 -10.73 4.26
C GLU A 39 -18.10 -10.17 3.12
N THR A 40 -16.83 -9.91 3.39
CA THR A 40 -15.82 -9.57 2.40
C THR A 40 -15.68 -10.62 1.32
N ARG A 41 -15.58 -11.89 1.70
CA ARG A 41 -15.51 -13.01 0.75
C ARG A 41 -16.75 -13.15 -0.13
N LYS A 42 -17.90 -12.65 0.31
CA LYS A 42 -19.15 -12.65 -0.45
C LYS A 42 -19.34 -11.38 -1.29
N GLY A 43 -18.40 -10.44 -1.25
CA GLY A 43 -18.51 -9.14 -1.93
C GLY A 43 -19.45 -8.15 -1.24
N HIS A 44 -19.86 -8.41 0.01
CA HIS A 44 -20.77 -7.56 0.79
C HIS A 44 -20.07 -6.78 1.91
N GLY A 45 -18.81 -7.11 2.21
CA GLY A 45 -18.01 -6.41 3.20
C GLY A 45 -17.66 -4.97 2.78
N ALA A 46 -16.90 -4.27 3.63
CA ALA A 46 -16.39 -2.91 3.35
C ALA A 46 -15.64 -2.79 2.00
N TYR A 47 -15.29 -3.93 1.42
CA TYR A 47 -14.46 -4.10 0.24
C TYR A 47 -15.22 -4.14 -1.10
N HIS A 48 -16.53 -3.88 -1.15
CA HIS A 48 -17.32 -3.93 -2.40
C HIS A 48 -16.91 -2.87 -3.44
N SER A 49 -16.17 -1.84 -3.04
CA SER A 49 -15.72 -0.73 -3.91
C SER A 49 -14.25 -0.86 -4.34
N LEU A 50 -13.58 -1.96 -4.00
CA LEU A 50 -12.13 -2.04 -4.18
C LEU A 50 -11.73 -2.52 -5.56
N ALA A 51 -10.73 -1.83 -6.11
CA ALA A 51 -10.11 -2.16 -7.37
C ALA A 51 -8.82 -2.95 -7.14
N ALA A 52 -8.71 -4.11 -7.79
CA ALA A 52 -7.53 -4.95 -7.74
C ALA A 52 -6.30 -4.19 -8.22
N GLY A 53 -5.21 -4.21 -7.44
CA GLY A 53 -3.98 -3.51 -7.82
C GLY A 53 -4.05 -1.98 -7.71
N GLU A 54 -5.19 -1.42 -7.28
CA GLU A 54 -5.35 0.02 -7.06
C GLU A 54 -5.65 0.31 -5.60
N SER A 55 -6.52 -0.45 -4.94
CA SER A 55 -6.97 -0.10 -3.60
C SER A 55 -5.94 -0.46 -2.51
N VAL A 56 -5.80 0.43 -1.54
CA VAL A 56 -5.09 0.23 -0.28
C VAL A 56 -5.99 0.63 0.89
N ALA A 57 -5.86 -0.09 2.00
CA ALA A 57 -6.47 0.27 3.26
C ALA A 57 -5.40 0.77 4.23
N LEU A 58 -5.62 1.94 4.85
CA LEU A 58 -4.69 2.49 5.83
C LEU A 58 -5.33 2.50 7.23
N THR A 59 -4.52 2.33 8.27
CA THR A 59 -5.01 2.56 9.63
C THR A 59 -5.18 4.05 9.91
N ASP A 60 -6.00 4.38 10.89
CA ASP A 60 -6.16 5.77 11.35
C ASP A 60 -4.86 6.46 11.70
N ALA A 61 -3.93 5.73 12.32
CA ALA A 61 -2.61 6.25 12.62
C ALA A 61 -1.84 6.56 11.33
N GLY A 62 -1.94 5.69 10.32
CA GLY A 62 -1.36 5.93 9.00
C GLY A 62 -1.98 7.14 8.29
N LEU A 63 -3.32 7.26 8.30
CA LEU A 63 -4.01 8.43 7.74
C LEU A 63 -3.56 9.73 8.42
N ARG A 64 -3.56 9.77 9.75
CA ARG A 64 -3.10 10.94 10.51
C ARG A 64 -1.64 11.28 10.24
N ALA A 65 -0.77 10.29 10.11
CA ALA A 65 0.63 10.50 9.80
C ALA A 65 0.84 11.09 8.40
N LEU A 66 -0.07 10.80 7.46
CA LEU A 66 -0.14 11.43 6.15
C LEU A 66 -0.85 12.80 6.16
N GLY A 67 -1.34 13.26 7.32
CA GLY A 67 -2.10 14.50 7.45
C GLY A 67 -3.56 14.42 6.99
N LEU A 68 -4.09 13.21 6.80
CA LEU A 68 -5.45 12.97 6.34
C LEU A 68 -6.42 12.66 7.49
N SER A 69 -7.69 12.97 7.25
CA SER A 69 -8.81 12.52 8.10
C SER A 69 -9.67 11.46 7.40
N ARG A 70 -10.40 10.64 8.17
CA ARG A 70 -11.34 9.65 7.59
C ARG A 70 -12.41 10.29 6.70
N PRO A 71 -13.07 11.41 7.10
CA PRO A 71 -14.07 12.05 6.24
C PRO A 71 -13.47 12.54 4.92
N GLU A 72 -12.26 13.10 4.97
CA GLU A 72 -11.55 13.55 3.78
C GLU A 72 -11.27 12.39 2.82
N VAL A 73 -10.72 11.28 3.30
CA VAL A 73 -10.46 10.07 2.49
C VAL A 73 -11.72 9.58 1.79
N ARG A 74 -12.86 9.53 2.52
CA ARG A 74 -14.14 9.09 1.96
C ARG A 74 -14.71 10.04 0.90
N MET A 75 -14.29 11.30 0.92
CA MET A 75 -14.77 12.31 -0.03
C MET A 75 -13.87 12.40 -1.27
N THR A 76 -12.55 12.28 -1.09
CA THR A 76 -11.57 12.57 -2.14
C THR A 76 -10.87 11.33 -2.68
N HIS A 77 -10.91 10.20 -1.97
CA HIS A 77 -10.19 8.96 -2.32
C HIS A 77 -8.74 9.22 -2.74
N PRO A 78 -7.90 9.79 -1.85
CA PRO A 78 -6.56 10.23 -2.20
C PRO A 78 -5.67 9.05 -2.61
N TRP A 79 -4.72 9.34 -3.49
CA TRP A 79 -3.72 8.38 -3.93
C TRP A 79 -2.45 8.50 -3.08
N VAL A 80 -1.77 7.38 -2.91
CA VAL A 80 -0.48 7.28 -2.25
C VAL A 80 0.51 6.55 -3.15
N ASP A 81 1.76 6.97 -3.02
CA ASP A 81 2.91 6.26 -3.56
C ASP A 81 3.54 5.45 -2.43
N ILE A 82 3.71 4.15 -2.66
CA ILE A 82 4.29 3.20 -1.71
C ILE A 82 5.65 2.78 -2.26
N GLN A 83 6.71 3.33 -1.69
CA GLN A 83 8.08 3.07 -2.11
C GLN A 83 8.60 1.79 -1.45
N LEU A 84 8.96 0.80 -2.26
CA LEU A 84 9.44 -0.50 -1.78
C LEU A 84 10.95 -0.47 -1.50
N ARG A 85 11.37 -1.10 -0.40
CA ARG A 85 12.79 -1.35 -0.14
C ARG A 85 13.33 -2.34 -1.18
N GLY A 86 14.30 -1.91 -1.98
CA GLY A 86 14.81 -2.65 -3.13
C GLY A 86 14.44 -2.06 -4.49
N GLY A 87 13.64 -0.98 -4.49
CA GLY A 87 13.25 -0.25 -5.70
C GLY A 87 11.81 -0.54 -6.12
N GLY A 88 11.27 0.35 -6.94
CA GLY A 88 9.88 0.31 -7.39
C GLY A 88 8.92 1.07 -6.47
N THR A 89 7.82 1.51 -7.07
CA THR A 89 6.75 2.28 -6.43
C THR A 89 5.43 1.63 -6.78
N LEU A 90 4.59 1.40 -5.78
CA LEU A 90 3.20 1.00 -5.99
C LEU A 90 2.32 2.23 -5.83
N GLU A 91 1.54 2.54 -6.85
CA GLU A 91 0.52 3.60 -6.77
C GLU A 91 -0.78 2.98 -6.30
N ARG A 92 -1.35 3.51 -5.21
CA ARG A 92 -2.60 2.97 -4.64
C ARG A 92 -3.56 4.07 -4.22
N ARG A 93 -4.85 3.85 -4.39
CA ARG A 93 -5.94 4.70 -3.92
C ARG A 93 -6.39 4.24 -2.53
N ILE A 94 -6.51 5.18 -1.61
CA ILE A 94 -7.00 4.89 -0.26
C ILE A 94 -8.52 4.75 -0.35
N ASP A 95 -9.01 3.50 -0.28
CA ASP A 95 -10.43 3.17 -0.45
C ASP A 95 -11.06 2.54 0.78
N ASP A 96 -10.25 2.11 1.75
CA ASP A 96 -10.76 1.46 2.95
C ASP A 96 -9.89 1.74 4.18
N ARG A 97 -10.35 1.21 5.31
CA ARG A 97 -9.71 1.30 6.62
C ARG A 97 -9.13 -0.05 7.02
N ALA A 98 -7.83 -0.06 7.28
CA ALA A 98 -7.18 -1.22 7.86
C ALA A 98 -7.54 -1.35 9.36
N PRO A 99 -7.67 -2.59 9.89
CA PRO A 99 -7.79 -2.86 11.32
C PRO A 99 -6.76 -2.11 12.18
N GLU A 100 -7.18 -1.56 13.31
CA GLU A 100 -6.44 -0.53 14.07
C GLU A 100 -5.16 -0.99 14.78
N ARG A 101 -4.70 -2.23 14.58
CA ARG A 101 -3.45 -2.67 15.19
C ARG A 101 -2.27 -2.22 14.32
N ASN A 102 -1.43 -1.34 14.89
CA ASN A 102 -0.18 -0.83 14.34
C ASN A 102 -0.32 0.13 13.13
N MET A 103 0.79 0.75 12.75
CA MET A 103 0.87 1.64 11.59
C MET A 103 1.08 0.79 10.33
N ARG A 104 -0.01 0.45 9.63
CA ARG A 104 0.02 -0.46 8.48
C ARG A 104 -0.76 0.06 7.28
N ALA A 105 -0.29 -0.36 6.11
CA ALA A 105 -0.91 -0.22 4.81
C ALA A 105 -1.21 -1.61 4.27
N ASP A 106 -2.49 -1.93 4.13
CA ASP A 106 -2.92 -3.24 3.67
C ASP A 106 -3.23 -3.10 2.18
N LEU A 107 -2.56 -3.91 1.35
CA LEU A 107 -2.76 -3.92 -0.09
C LEU A 107 -3.87 -4.89 -0.45
N TYR A 108 -4.83 -4.44 -1.25
CA TYR A 108 -5.87 -5.32 -1.75
C TYR A 108 -5.30 -6.23 -2.85
N GLN A 109 -5.32 -7.54 -2.60
CA GLN A 109 -4.67 -8.55 -3.45
C GLN A 109 -5.61 -9.71 -3.82
N PRO A 110 -6.73 -9.45 -4.53
CA PRO A 110 -7.69 -10.51 -4.86
C PRO A 110 -7.10 -11.61 -5.75
N GLY A 111 -6.03 -11.31 -6.49
CA GLY A 111 -5.32 -12.28 -7.33
C GLY A 111 -4.40 -13.24 -6.57
N GLY A 112 -4.12 -12.99 -5.29
CA GLY A 112 -3.24 -13.84 -4.48
C GLY A 112 -2.22 -13.07 -3.65
N PHE A 113 -1.75 -13.70 -2.57
CA PHE A 113 -0.71 -13.15 -1.70
C PHE A 113 0.66 -13.12 -2.41
N ASP A 114 1.24 -11.93 -2.55
CA ASP A 114 2.56 -11.73 -3.16
C ASP A 114 3.67 -11.75 -2.10
N ARG A 115 4.43 -12.85 -2.06
CA ARG A 115 5.54 -13.04 -1.10
C ARG A 115 6.77 -12.21 -1.42
N ARG A 116 6.83 -11.51 -2.55
CA ARG A 116 7.98 -10.69 -2.95
C ARG A 116 7.93 -9.29 -2.36
N LEU A 117 6.76 -8.88 -1.85
CA LEU A 117 6.61 -7.57 -1.23
C LEU A 117 7.33 -7.52 0.13
N PRO A 118 7.99 -6.40 0.46
CA PRO A 118 8.67 -6.25 1.73
C PRO A 118 7.68 -6.09 2.89
N ASP A 119 8.12 -6.39 4.12
CA ASP A 119 7.29 -6.21 5.33
C ASP A 119 6.99 -4.74 5.66
N TYR A 120 7.81 -3.82 5.15
CA TYR A 120 7.69 -2.38 5.40
C TYR A 120 7.97 -1.59 4.12
N ALA A 121 7.26 -0.49 3.96
CA ALA A 121 7.42 0.46 2.87
C ALA A 121 7.21 1.90 3.37
N ASP A 122 7.77 2.85 2.64
CA ASP A 122 7.52 4.28 2.91
C ASP A 122 6.34 4.73 2.06
N VAL A 123 5.34 5.34 2.70
CA VAL A 123 4.09 5.77 2.08
C VAL A 123 4.04 7.28 2.04
N THR A 124 3.80 7.86 0.87
CA THR A 124 3.62 9.31 0.67
C THR A 124 2.30 9.60 0.00
N LEU A 125 1.67 10.73 0.32
CA LEU A 125 0.56 11.23 -0.49
C LEU A 125 1.05 11.61 -1.87
N ARG A 126 0.34 11.14 -2.89
CA ARG A 126 0.56 11.53 -4.27
C ARG A 126 -0.04 12.92 -4.47
N ARG A 127 0.76 13.83 -5.04
CA ARG A 127 0.34 15.21 -5.36
C ARG A 127 -0.15 15.32 -6.79
#